data_AF-A0A3D2R7R5-F1
#
_entry.id   AF-A0A3D2R7R5-F1
#
_cell.length_a   1.000
_cell.length_b   1.000
_cell.length_c   1.000
_cell.angle_alpha   90.00
_cell.angle_beta   90.00
_cell.angle_gamma   90.00
#
_symmetry.space_group_name_H-M   'P 1'
#
loop_
_entity.id
_entity.type
_entity.pdbx_description
1 polymer ?
#
loop_
_entity_poly.entity_id
_entity_poly.type
_entity_poly.pdbx_seq_one_letter_code
_entity_poly.pdbx_strand_id
1 'polypeptide(L)'
;QYRNFGMANPEGYRKALRLMKSAEKFNLPVVALIDTPGAYPGLEAEERGQGEAIARNILEMTRLQVPIIVVIIGEGASGGALGIGVGDRVLMLENTWYSVISPESCSSILWRSWEYKEQAAEALKLTATDMKKLALIDEIVKEPLGGAHM
;
A
#
# COMPACT_ATOMS: atom_id res chain seq x y z
N GLN A 1 17.52 8.50 -9.77
CA GLN A 1 17.03 7.13 -9.57
C GLN A 1 15.74 6.96 -10.39
N TYR A 2 15.58 5.91 -11.19
CA TYR A 2 14.56 5.91 -12.28
C TYR A 2 13.10 5.70 -11.85
N ARG A 3 12.83 5.19 -10.63
CA ARG A 3 11.48 4.81 -10.18
C ARG A 3 11.09 5.37 -8.81
N ASN A 4 11.81 6.37 -8.30
CA ASN A 4 11.58 6.99 -6.98
C ASN A 4 11.36 5.98 -5.83
N PHE A 5 12.11 4.87 -5.82
CA PHE A 5 11.93 3.77 -4.84
C PHE A 5 10.49 3.24 -4.73
N GLY A 6 9.65 3.35 -5.78
CA GLY A 6 8.24 2.93 -5.71
C GLY A 6 7.30 3.97 -5.06
N MET A 7 7.79 5.16 -4.73
CA MET A 7 6.96 6.26 -4.25
C MET A 7 6.26 6.97 -5.41
N ALA A 8 4.95 6.77 -5.54
CA ALA A 8 4.18 7.37 -6.61
C ALA A 8 3.92 8.86 -6.39
N ASN A 9 4.05 9.64 -7.46
CA ASN A 9 3.48 10.98 -7.58
C ASN A 9 1.96 10.92 -7.88
N PRO A 10 1.23 12.04 -7.85
CA PRO A 10 -0.22 12.07 -8.09
C PRO A 10 -0.61 11.49 -9.45
N GLU A 11 0.20 11.76 -10.49
CA GLU A 11 0.06 11.19 -11.83
C GLU A 11 0.13 9.65 -11.87
N GLY A 12 0.82 9.03 -10.91
CA GLY A 12 0.86 7.57 -10.74
C GLY A 12 -0.49 7.02 -10.31
N TYR A 13 -1.13 7.61 -9.30
CA TYR A 13 -2.47 7.23 -8.85
C TYR A 13 -3.52 7.45 -9.94
N ARG A 14 -3.48 8.61 -10.62
CA ARG A 14 -4.37 8.92 -11.76
C ARG A 14 -4.21 7.92 -12.90
N LYS A 15 -2.97 7.52 -13.20
CA LYS A 15 -2.69 6.46 -14.19
C LYS A 15 -3.28 5.12 -13.74
N ALA A 16 -3.10 4.73 -12.48
CA ALA A 16 -3.67 3.49 -11.95
C ALA A 16 -5.19 3.48 -12.09
N LEU A 17 -5.86 4.56 -11.69
CA LEU A 17 -7.31 4.69 -11.81
C LEU A 17 -7.80 4.61 -13.26
N ARG A 18 -7.12 5.26 -14.20
CA ARG A 18 -7.45 5.16 -15.63
C ARG A 18 -7.38 3.73 -16.13
N LEU A 19 -6.39 2.95 -15.68
CA LEU A 19 -6.27 1.53 -16.03
C LEU A 19 -7.37 0.69 -15.39
N MET A 20 -7.70 0.93 -14.11
CA MET A 20 -8.80 0.24 -13.44
C MET A 20 -10.16 0.50 -14.10
N LYS A 21 -10.46 1.75 -14.48
CA LYS A 21 -11.66 2.09 -15.27
C LYS A 21 -11.67 1.46 -16.66
N SER A 22 -10.48 1.26 -17.26
CA SER A 22 -10.38 0.53 -18.53
C SER A 22 -10.69 -0.96 -18.32
N ALA A 23 -10.20 -1.56 -17.23
CA ALA A 23 -10.53 -2.94 -16.88
C ALA A 23 -12.04 -3.11 -16.66
N GLU A 24 -12.68 -2.21 -15.90
CA GLU A 24 -14.14 -2.18 -15.72
C GLU A 24 -14.90 -2.10 -17.04
N LYS A 25 -14.49 -1.20 -17.95
CA LYS A 25 -15.12 -1.06 -19.28
C LYS A 25 -15.13 -2.35 -20.09
N PHE A 26 -14.11 -3.19 -19.94
CA PHE A 26 -13.98 -4.45 -20.65
C PHE A 26 -14.33 -5.68 -19.79
N ASN A 27 -14.95 -5.45 -18.62
CA ASN A 27 -15.33 -6.50 -17.68
C ASN A 27 -14.15 -7.42 -17.29
N LEU A 28 -12.97 -6.84 -17.10
CA LEU A 28 -11.77 -7.53 -16.67
C LEU A 28 -11.53 -7.31 -15.17
N PRO A 29 -11.12 -8.35 -14.42
CA PRO A 29 -10.74 -8.18 -13.03
C PRO A 29 -9.48 -7.33 -12.90
N VAL A 30 -9.33 -6.66 -11.76
CA VAL A 30 -8.15 -5.87 -11.40
C VAL A 30 -7.32 -6.64 -10.38
N VAL A 31 -6.01 -6.73 -10.63
CA VAL A 31 -5.04 -7.20 -9.64
C VAL A 31 -4.08 -6.05 -9.34
N ALA A 32 -4.06 -5.58 -8.10
CA ALA A 32 -3.19 -4.51 -7.63
C ALA A 32 -2.06 -5.09 -6.77
N LEU A 33 -0.82 -4.76 -7.12
CA LEU A 33 0.38 -5.17 -6.38
C LEU A 33 0.93 -3.97 -5.62
N ILE A 34 0.99 -4.07 -4.30
CA ILE A 34 1.46 -3.02 -3.41
C ILE A 34 2.88 -3.33 -2.97
N ASP A 35 3.77 -2.39 -3.30
CA ASP A 35 5.16 -2.33 -2.83
C ASP A 35 5.62 -0.87 -2.86
N THR A 36 5.42 -0.17 -1.75
CA THR A 36 5.73 1.25 -1.63
C THR A 36 6.02 1.65 -0.18
N PRO A 37 7.09 2.42 0.06
CA PRO A 37 7.34 3.06 1.35
C PRO A 37 6.43 4.27 1.58
N GLY A 38 5.58 4.62 0.60
CA GLY A 38 4.54 5.64 0.72
C GLY A 38 4.38 6.46 -0.56
N ALA A 39 3.44 7.40 -0.55
CA ALA A 39 3.33 8.38 -1.61
C ALA A 39 4.55 9.32 -1.57
N TYR A 40 5.01 9.80 -2.72
CA TYR A 40 6.18 10.68 -2.78
C TYR A 40 5.90 12.01 -2.05
N PRO A 41 6.65 12.37 -0.98
CA PRO A 41 6.38 13.54 -0.15
C PRO A 41 7.13 14.78 -0.66
N GLY A 42 6.88 15.17 -1.92
CA GLY A 42 7.53 16.31 -2.57
C GLY A 42 6.62 17.51 -2.74
N LEU A 43 7.17 18.73 -2.71
CA LEU A 43 6.43 19.98 -2.95
C LEU A 43 5.65 19.93 -4.28
N GLU A 44 6.33 19.47 -5.31
CA GLU A 44 5.77 19.22 -6.64
C GLU A 44 4.58 18.25 -6.65
N ALA A 45 4.60 17.22 -5.78
CA ALA A 45 3.50 16.28 -5.65
C ALA A 45 2.29 16.94 -4.96
N GLU A 46 2.54 17.76 -3.95
CA GLU A 46 1.49 18.54 -3.27
C GLU A 46 0.82 19.54 -4.23
N GLU A 47 1.61 20.31 -4.99
CA GLU A 47 1.10 21.25 -6.01
C GLU A 47 0.23 20.57 -7.07
N ARG A 48 0.51 19.30 -7.35
CA ARG A 48 -0.24 18.48 -8.32
C ARG A 48 -1.37 17.66 -7.67
N GLY A 49 -1.63 17.82 -6.38
CA GLY A 49 -2.75 17.22 -5.67
C GLY A 49 -2.54 15.76 -5.26
N GLN A 50 -1.48 15.46 -4.51
CA GLN A 50 -1.20 14.12 -3.97
C GLN A 50 -2.34 13.56 -3.12
N GLY A 51 -2.84 14.35 -2.17
CA GLY A 51 -3.98 13.96 -1.35
C GLY A 51 -5.26 13.73 -2.16
N GLU A 52 -5.54 14.59 -3.15
CA GLU A 52 -6.69 14.43 -4.05
C GLU A 52 -6.60 13.15 -4.87
N ALA A 53 -5.43 12.87 -5.46
CA ALA A 53 -5.26 11.70 -6.31
C ALA A 53 -5.45 10.38 -5.54
N ILE A 54 -4.93 10.31 -4.31
CA ILE A 54 -5.14 9.17 -3.42
C ILE A 54 -6.62 9.05 -3.02
N ALA A 55 -7.23 10.14 -2.57
CA ALA A 55 -8.64 10.14 -2.14
C ALA A 55 -9.59 9.77 -3.28
N ARG A 56 -9.32 10.27 -4.50
CA ARG A 56 -10.10 9.96 -5.70
C ARG A 56 -10.00 8.48 -6.03
N ASN A 57 -8.81 7.88 -5.96
CA ASN A 57 -8.66 6.46 -6.19
C ASN A 57 -9.46 5.63 -5.16
N ILE A 58 -9.32 5.92 -3.87
CA ILE A 58 -10.06 5.23 -2.81
C ILE A 58 -11.57 5.25 -3.11
N LEU A 59 -12.12 6.44 -3.40
CA LEU A 59 -13.53 6.60 -3.73
C LEU A 59 -13.94 5.78 -4.97
N GLU A 60 -13.18 5.88 -6.05
CA GLU A 60 -13.54 5.22 -7.32
C GLU A 60 -13.36 3.70 -7.27
N MET A 61 -12.37 3.20 -6.53
CA MET A 61 -12.17 1.77 -6.34
C MET A 61 -13.35 1.13 -5.61
N THR A 62 -13.94 1.79 -4.60
CA THR A 62 -15.17 1.29 -3.95
C THR A 62 -16.39 1.17 -4.88
N ARG A 63 -16.32 1.77 -6.07
CA ARG A 63 -17.42 1.84 -7.04
C ARG A 63 -17.19 0.98 -8.28
N LEU A 64 -16.02 0.37 -8.43
CA LEU A 64 -15.75 -0.49 -9.58
C LEU A 64 -16.69 -1.70 -9.56
N GLN A 65 -17.20 -2.07 -10.72
CA GLN A 65 -18.17 -3.18 -10.90
C GLN A 65 -17.49 -4.50 -11.30
N VAL A 66 -16.16 -4.57 -11.22
CA VAL A 66 -15.36 -5.75 -11.52
C VAL A 66 -14.58 -6.19 -10.27
N PRO A 67 -14.28 -7.49 -10.11
CA PRO A 67 -13.51 -7.95 -8.95
C PRO A 67 -12.14 -7.30 -8.87
N ILE A 68 -11.76 -6.87 -7.67
CA ILE A 68 -10.45 -6.31 -7.34
C ILE A 68 -9.75 -7.19 -6.32
N ILE A 69 -8.57 -7.67 -6.68
CA ILE A 69 -7.68 -8.40 -5.78
C ILE A 69 -6.47 -7.53 -5.49
N VAL A 70 -6.21 -7.25 -4.22
CA VAL A 70 -5.05 -6.48 -3.75
C VAL A 70 -4.06 -7.45 -3.13
N VAL A 71 -2.78 -7.35 -3.50
CA VAL A 71 -1.71 -8.17 -2.92
C VAL A 71 -0.59 -7.24 -2.45
N ILE A 72 -0.31 -7.24 -1.15
CA ILE A 72 0.91 -6.60 -0.62
C ILE A 72 2.06 -7.57 -0.82
N ILE A 73 3.04 -7.16 -1.63
CA ILE A 73 4.19 -7.98 -2.04
C ILE A 73 5.53 -7.45 -1.51
N GLY A 74 5.53 -6.27 -0.89
CA GLY A 74 6.69 -5.67 -0.26
C GLY A 74 6.26 -4.75 0.87
N GLU A 75 6.46 -3.45 0.71
CA GLU A 75 6.04 -2.45 1.70
C GLU A 75 4.62 -1.95 1.44
N GLY A 76 3.78 -1.90 2.48
CA GLY A 76 2.44 -1.32 2.44
C GLY A 76 2.36 -0.07 3.31
N ALA A 77 2.90 1.05 2.86
CA ALA A 77 2.94 2.25 3.70
C ALA A 77 1.78 3.23 3.43
N SER A 78 0.97 3.45 4.47
CA SER A 78 0.05 4.57 4.63
C SER A 78 -0.96 4.76 3.48
N GLY A 79 -1.39 6.01 3.26
CA GLY A 79 -2.27 6.39 2.16
C GLY A 79 -1.70 6.09 0.77
N GLY A 80 -0.37 6.00 0.65
CA GLY A 80 0.27 5.67 -0.63
C GLY A 80 -0.04 4.23 -1.08
N ALA A 81 0.07 3.27 -0.16
CA ALA A 81 -0.40 1.91 -0.40
C ALA A 81 -1.92 1.84 -0.59
N LEU A 82 -2.68 2.51 0.30
CA LEU A 82 -4.15 2.49 0.26
C LEU A 82 -4.72 3.11 -1.03
N GLY A 83 -4.01 4.03 -1.68
CA GLY A 83 -4.40 4.62 -2.96
C GLY A 83 -4.57 3.63 -4.12
N ILE A 84 -4.13 2.39 -3.97
CA ILE A 84 -4.47 1.25 -4.85
C ILE A 84 -4.87 -0.01 -4.06
N GLY A 85 -5.20 0.14 -2.77
CA GLY A 85 -5.37 -0.97 -1.82
C GLY A 85 -6.81 -1.28 -1.43
N VAL A 86 -7.79 -0.65 -2.07
CA VAL A 86 -9.21 -0.96 -1.87
C VAL A 86 -9.60 -2.09 -2.82
N GLY A 87 -9.91 -3.28 -2.30
CA GLY A 87 -10.38 -4.39 -3.13
C GLY A 87 -11.31 -5.36 -2.40
N ASP A 88 -11.91 -6.26 -3.16
CA ASP A 88 -12.83 -7.30 -2.66
C ASP A 88 -12.08 -8.40 -1.89
N ARG A 89 -10.82 -8.63 -2.26
CA ARG A 89 -9.90 -9.52 -1.55
C ARG A 89 -8.55 -8.86 -1.36
N VAL A 90 -8.03 -8.90 -0.14
CA VAL A 90 -6.71 -8.39 0.23
C VAL A 90 -5.84 -9.53 0.72
N LEU A 91 -4.71 -9.74 0.05
CA LEU A 91 -3.71 -10.76 0.38
C LEU A 91 -2.39 -10.10 0.78
N MET A 92 -1.64 -10.74 1.66
CA MET A 92 -0.27 -10.33 2.00
C MET A 92 0.68 -11.49 1.84
N LEU A 93 1.86 -11.26 1.26
CA LEU A 93 2.95 -12.25 1.41
C LEU A 93 3.42 -12.29 2.87
N GLU A 94 3.89 -13.44 3.32
CA GLU A 94 4.16 -13.70 4.73
C GLU A 94 5.17 -12.74 5.38
N ASN A 95 6.18 -12.28 4.63
CA ASN A 95 7.27 -11.44 5.13
C ASN A 95 7.07 -9.94 4.81
N THR A 96 5.88 -9.56 4.35
CA THR A 96 5.53 -8.16 4.04
C THR A 96 4.96 -7.43 5.25
N TRP A 97 4.87 -6.10 5.15
CA TRP A 97 4.25 -5.28 6.19
C TRP A 97 3.26 -4.27 5.63
N TYR A 98 2.23 -3.98 6.43
CA TYR A 98 1.22 -2.96 6.13
C TYR A 98 0.98 -2.10 7.39
N SER A 99 1.20 -0.79 7.28
CA SER A 99 1.03 0.15 8.40
C SER A 99 0.57 1.53 7.94
N VAL A 100 -0.08 2.27 8.83
CA VAL A 100 -0.49 3.68 8.62
C VAL A 100 0.70 4.64 8.55
N ILE A 101 1.83 4.26 9.13
CA ILE A 101 3.07 5.04 9.21
C ILE A 101 4.27 4.08 9.25
N SER A 102 5.41 4.48 8.69
CA SER A 102 6.63 3.68 8.82
C SER A 102 7.08 3.62 10.30
N PRO A 103 7.69 2.50 10.74
CA PRO A 103 8.22 2.38 12.09
C PRO A 103 9.21 3.48 12.45
N GLU A 104 10.03 3.91 11.50
CA GLU A 104 11.02 4.98 11.65
C GLU A 104 10.37 6.34 11.93
N SER A 105 9.32 6.68 11.18
CA SER A 105 8.58 7.92 11.39
C SER A 105 7.77 7.88 12.69
N CYS A 106 7.18 6.74 13.04
CA CYS A 106 6.51 6.53 14.32
C CYS A 106 7.48 6.73 15.50
N SER A 107 8.66 6.10 15.43
CA SER A 107 9.73 6.24 16.41
C SER A 107 10.13 7.70 16.61
N SER A 108 10.35 8.41 15.50
CA SER A 108 10.76 9.82 15.52
C SER A 108 9.71 10.74 16.15
N ILE A 109 8.42 10.42 16.03
CA ILE A 109 7.33 11.24 16.59
C ILE A 109 7.11 10.92 18.08
N LEU A 110 6.96 9.65 18.42
CA LEU A 110 6.54 9.24 19.77
C LEU A 110 7.72 9.19 20.75
N TRP A 111 8.89 8.76 20.31
CA TRP A 111 10.10 8.65 21.14
C TRP A 111 11.14 9.74 20.87
N ARG A 112 10.91 10.62 19.87
CA ARG A 112 11.86 11.67 19.46
C ARG A 112 13.25 11.12 19.13
N SER A 113 13.31 9.88 18.66
CA SER A 113 14.54 9.15 18.35
C SER A 113 14.28 8.12 17.26
N TRP A 114 15.31 7.76 16.50
CA TRP A 114 15.25 6.72 15.47
C TRP A 114 15.51 5.31 16.03
N GLU A 115 16.04 5.22 17.25
CA GLU A 115 16.49 3.97 17.87
C GLU A 115 15.33 3.06 18.30
N TYR A 116 14.11 3.59 18.41
CA TYR A 116 12.94 2.84 18.87
C TYR A 116 12.10 2.27 17.71
N LYS A 117 12.63 2.21 16.49
CA LYS A 117 11.91 1.71 15.30
C LYS A 117 11.42 0.27 15.44
N GLU A 118 12.19 -0.62 16.09
CA GLU A 118 11.78 -2.00 16.33
C GLU A 118 10.62 -2.06 17.33
N GLN A 119 10.69 -1.28 18.41
CA GLN A 119 9.59 -1.14 19.36
C GLN A 119 8.34 -0.52 18.71
N ALA A 120 8.53 0.44 17.82
CA ALA A 120 7.45 1.05 17.06
C ALA A 120 6.80 0.03 16.10
N ALA A 121 7.59 -0.79 15.40
CA ALA A 121 7.10 -1.84 14.51
C ALA A 121 6.22 -2.85 15.27
N GLU A 122 6.68 -3.32 16.43
CA GLU A 122 5.92 -4.24 17.29
C GLU A 122 4.61 -3.59 17.78
N ALA A 123 4.66 -2.33 18.20
CA ALA A 123 3.48 -1.60 18.66
C ALA A 123 2.44 -1.36 17.54
N LEU A 124 2.91 -1.17 16.30
CA LEU A 124 2.07 -0.96 15.12
C LEU A 124 1.40 -2.25 14.64
N LYS A 125 1.89 -3.43 15.03
CA LYS A 125 1.35 -4.74 14.62
C LYS A 125 1.23 -4.85 13.10
N LEU A 126 2.33 -4.59 12.41
CA LEU A 126 2.36 -4.37 10.95
C LEU A 126 2.53 -5.65 10.10
N THR A 127 2.72 -6.82 10.73
CA THR A 127 3.02 -8.07 10.00
C THR A 127 1.78 -8.66 9.32
N ALA A 128 1.97 -9.51 8.31
CA ALA A 128 0.87 -10.26 7.69
C ALA A 128 0.04 -11.07 8.71
N THR A 129 0.68 -11.64 9.73
CA THR A 129 0.00 -12.38 10.80
C THR A 129 -0.88 -11.47 11.64
N ASP A 130 -0.40 -10.26 11.98
CA ASP A 130 -1.18 -9.29 12.74
C ASP A 130 -2.36 -8.75 11.94
N MET A 131 -2.12 -8.36 10.68
CA MET A 131 -3.16 -7.91 9.77
C MET A 131 -4.27 -8.95 9.61
N LYS A 132 -3.90 -10.23 9.53
CA LYS A 132 -4.88 -11.33 9.46
C LYS A 132 -5.68 -11.49 10.75
N LYS A 133 -5.02 -11.41 11.92
CA LYS A 133 -5.68 -11.47 13.23
C LYS A 133 -6.66 -10.30 13.45
N LEU A 134 -6.34 -9.13 12.90
CA LEU A 134 -7.17 -7.93 12.97
C LEU A 134 -8.28 -7.89 11.89
N ALA A 135 -8.40 -8.93 11.07
CA ALA A 135 -9.34 -9.01 9.95
C ALA A 135 -9.19 -7.85 8.94
N LEU A 136 -7.98 -7.34 8.77
CA LEU A 136 -7.64 -6.31 7.77
C LEU A 136 -7.27 -6.93 6.42
N ILE A 137 -6.94 -8.23 6.40
CA ILE A 137 -6.64 -8.99 5.18
C ILE A 137 -7.35 -10.35 5.19
N ASP A 138 -7.56 -10.89 3.99
CA ASP A 138 -8.27 -12.16 3.77
C ASP A 138 -7.35 -13.37 3.79
N GLU A 139 -6.08 -13.24 3.37
CA GLU A 139 -5.20 -14.40 3.26
C GLU A 139 -3.72 -14.03 3.34
N ILE A 140 -2.94 -14.93 3.93
CA ILE A 140 -1.49 -14.84 3.94
C ILE A 140 -0.96 -15.84 2.91
N VAL A 141 -0.19 -15.34 1.95
CA VAL A 141 0.48 -16.15 0.95
C VAL A 141 1.87 -16.51 1.47
N LYS A 142 2.13 -17.81 1.61
CA LYS A 142 3.43 -18.29 2.08
C LYS A 142 4.52 -18.02 1.06
N GLU A 143 5.71 -17.68 1.54
CA GLU A 143 6.90 -17.52 0.71
C GLU A 143 7.78 -18.79 0.77
N PRO A 144 8.70 -18.98 -0.18
CA PRO A 144 9.70 -20.03 -0.10
C PRO A 144 10.57 -19.91 1.16
N LEU A 145 11.22 -21.01 1.54
CA LEU A 145 12.22 -20.97 2.62
C LEU A 145 13.33 -19.99 2.25
N GLY A 146 13.52 -18.95 3.07
CA GLY A 146 14.47 -17.86 2.82
C GLY A 146 13.83 -16.57 2.27
N GLY A 147 12.54 -16.59 1.90
CA GLY A 147 11.77 -15.44 1.44
C GLY A 147 11.53 -15.41 -0.08
N ALA A 148 10.70 -14.48 -0.54
CA ALA A 148 10.21 -14.40 -1.92
C ALA A 148 11.27 -14.19 -3.02
N HIS A 149 12.51 -13.87 -2.66
CA HIS A 149 13.61 -13.60 -3.60
C HIS A 149 14.42 -14.85 -3.97
N MET A 150 14.14 -15.99 -3.33
CA MET A 150 14.84 -17.27 -3.50
C MET A 150 14.39 -18.03 -4.75
#